data_AF-A0AA47G7U8-F1
#
_entry.id   AF-A0AA47G7U8-F1
#
_cell.length_a   1.000
_cell.length_b   1.000
_cell.length_c   1.000
_cell.angle_alpha   90.00
_cell.angle_beta   90.00
_cell.angle_gamma   90.00
#
_symmetry.space_group_name_H-M   'P 1'
#
loop_
_entity.id
_entity.type
_entity.pdbx_description
1 polymer ?
#
loop_
_entity_poly.entity_id
_entity_poly.type
_entity_poly.pdbx_seq_one_letter_code
_entity_poly.pdbx_strand_id
1 'polypeptide(L)'
;MDTAISLHEVGRQKEVFAKDFNKRRKYARGTFICPECGEDVVLRMSEKQKSYFAHYMHNESYKECDLRVDGNSNLTIYERLGIPLYLTTSKMHGYELNIGLKSISHDQLTISERENAYFEVFFGKDSKRINVNRFNFEPRELNLFKINQYPVNEKPFVIQYRNLPSSIDKWANFIDPVLEAGILFSVNSNIGKSIRHGDTIYSDEEYLWLSPRKLWKNNILEENTEFIDEIVLNNESHYIYKVVFIKNEKDYSKFFQLAHVLYEKLKVVLLESKNKIHFIWPPSIKTEEGYIVSAKGRVHNVVHGVDEKPTIYTYRDNGYREPEKLKLIHYKNFNYLNYNLSENETQLNMDRKITSTGINISFKYQEYIGRDIQVIDNKKGVELSQEYQTNDLGIELITNVKLNSLLIDSHKNMKAERYNDTLVNLREINLGDTLYLFNNDNIVTKISISNKERFINLSINEIKYLSQMPQKKVTLTKKNREKIYNLISKDHNFKYIFRTILKTNKIPYRIHQLLKEI
;
A
#
# COMPACT_ATOMS: atom_id res chain seq x y z
N MET A 1 12.13 27.27 0.29
CA MET A 1 11.61 26.28 1.25
C MET A 1 11.48 26.83 2.67
N ASP A 2 10.29 26.63 3.25
CA ASP A 2 9.96 27.08 4.62
C ASP A 2 10.42 26.11 5.72
N THR A 3 10.60 24.83 5.39
CA THR A 3 10.93 23.76 6.34
C THR A 3 12.17 22.98 5.93
N ALA A 4 12.90 22.45 6.91
CA ALA A 4 14.03 21.54 6.72
C ALA A 4 14.04 20.47 7.82
N ILE A 5 14.81 19.41 7.64
CA ILE A 5 15.12 18.44 8.70
C ILE A 5 16.33 18.95 9.47
N SER A 6 16.20 19.14 10.79
CA SER A 6 17.30 19.54 11.66
C SER A 6 17.90 18.33 12.37
N LEU A 7 19.20 18.11 12.15
CA LEU A 7 20.04 17.18 12.91
C LEU A 7 20.51 17.87 14.19
N HIS A 8 19.57 18.12 15.10
CA HIS A 8 19.80 18.96 16.28
C HIS A 8 20.65 18.28 17.35
N GLU A 9 20.64 16.95 17.39
CA GLU A 9 21.47 16.09 18.22
C GLU A 9 21.91 14.88 17.39
N VAL A 10 23.09 14.32 17.66
CA VAL A 10 23.57 13.14 16.90
C VAL A 10 22.61 11.99 17.13
N GLY A 11 22.19 11.34 16.04
CA GLY A 11 21.23 10.24 16.10
C GLY A 11 19.78 10.67 16.30
N ARG A 12 19.47 11.97 16.28
CA ARG A 12 18.11 12.52 16.39
C ARG A 12 17.85 13.56 15.32
N GLN A 13 16.59 13.65 14.90
CA GLN A 13 16.18 14.61 13.88
C GLN A 13 14.79 15.15 14.20
N LYS A 14 14.47 16.33 13.66
CA LYS A 14 13.11 16.85 13.66
C LYS A 14 12.90 17.79 12.49
N GLU A 15 11.70 17.81 11.93
CA GLU A 15 11.33 18.82 10.94
C GLU A 15 11.12 20.18 11.65
N VAL A 16 11.74 21.23 11.09
CA VAL A 16 11.77 22.58 11.68
C VAL A 16 11.36 23.63 10.65
N PHE A 17 10.80 24.75 11.12
CA PHE A 17 10.51 25.90 10.25
C PHE A 17 11.62 26.93 10.33
N ALA A 18 11.96 27.56 9.20
CA ALA A 18 12.98 28.61 9.13
C ALA A 18 12.67 29.80 10.05
N LYS A 19 11.38 30.09 10.28
CA LYS A 19 10.91 31.17 11.16
C LYS A 19 11.21 30.94 12.65
N ASP A 20 11.45 29.69 13.06
CA ASP A 20 11.61 29.34 14.47
C ASP A 20 13.05 29.59 14.97
N PHE A 21 13.97 29.96 14.09
CA PHE A 21 15.39 30.14 14.39
C PHE A 21 15.79 31.59 14.63
N ASN A 22 16.72 31.79 15.57
CA ASN A 22 17.20 33.10 15.96
C ASN A 22 18.20 33.70 14.94
N LYS A 23 17.95 34.94 14.53
CA LYS A 23 18.78 35.73 13.57
C LYS A 23 20.22 35.98 14.02
N ARG A 24 20.52 35.90 15.32
CA ARG A 24 21.84 36.20 15.89
C ARG A 24 22.77 35.00 16.01
N ARG A 25 22.28 33.78 15.75
CA ARG A 25 23.06 32.54 15.89
C ARG A 25 23.58 32.10 14.51
N LYS A 26 24.87 31.76 14.43
CA LYS A 26 25.43 31.07 13.27
C LYS A 26 25.17 29.57 13.41
N TYR A 27 24.67 28.95 12.34
CA TYR A 27 24.43 27.51 12.26
C TYR A 27 25.49 26.91 11.33
N ALA A 28 26.07 25.77 11.73
CA ALA A 28 27.10 25.10 10.96
C ALA A 28 26.51 24.45 9.69
N ARG A 29 27.34 24.21 8.68
CA ARG A 29 26.96 23.37 7.54
C ARG A 29 26.66 21.94 8.03
N GLY A 30 25.69 21.27 7.39
CA GLY A 30 25.22 19.94 7.80
C GLY A 30 24.21 19.96 8.96
N THR A 31 23.84 21.13 9.48
CA THR A 31 22.80 21.24 10.54
C THR A 31 21.40 20.94 9.99
N PHE A 32 21.15 21.29 8.73
CA PHE A 32 19.84 21.22 8.09
C PHE A 32 19.94 20.46 6.78
N ILE A 33 18.95 19.59 6.56
CA ILE A 33 18.82 18.76 5.37
C ILE A 33 17.49 19.07 4.68
N CYS A 34 17.53 19.14 3.34
CA CYS A 34 16.36 19.24 2.51
C CYS A 34 15.49 17.97 2.68
N PRO A 35 14.19 18.09 3.02
CA PRO A 35 13.32 16.94 3.20
C PRO A 35 13.03 16.17 1.90
N GLU A 36 13.36 16.74 0.73
CA GLU A 36 13.03 16.22 -0.60
C GLU A 36 14.18 15.48 -1.26
N CYS A 37 15.36 16.11 -1.35
CA CYS A 37 16.54 15.53 -1.98
C CYS A 37 17.56 14.98 -0.97
N GLY A 38 17.42 15.29 0.32
CA GLY A 38 18.37 14.82 1.33
C GLY A 38 19.68 15.59 1.41
N GLU A 39 19.83 16.69 0.67
CA GLU A 39 21.07 17.48 0.66
C GLU A 39 21.10 18.55 1.75
N ASP A 40 22.32 18.98 2.08
CA ASP A 40 22.54 20.10 3.00
C ASP A 40 21.83 21.37 2.51
N VAL A 41 21.18 22.06 3.44
CA VAL A 41 20.61 23.40 3.20
C VAL A 41 21.11 24.40 4.23
N VAL A 42 21.22 25.65 3.81
CA VAL A 42 21.56 26.77 4.67
C VAL A 42 20.31 27.56 5.01
N LEU A 43 20.19 27.95 6.28
CA LEU A 43 19.18 28.91 6.71
C LEU A 43 19.55 30.31 6.21
N ARG A 44 18.75 30.86 5.29
CA ARG A 44 18.83 32.24 4.81
C ARG A 44 17.91 33.11 5.63
N MET A 45 18.51 34.02 6.39
CA MET A 45 17.79 34.94 7.26
C MET A 45 17.68 36.28 6.55
N SER A 46 16.47 36.84 6.50
CA SER A 46 16.23 38.16 5.95
C SER A 46 15.55 39.04 6.99
N GLU A 47 15.90 40.33 6.99
CA GLU A 47 15.21 41.35 7.80
C GLU A 47 13.95 41.86 7.11
N LYS A 48 13.92 41.83 5.76
CA LYS A 48 12.84 42.36 4.93
C LYS A 48 11.90 41.28 4.39
N GLN A 49 12.36 40.04 4.33
CA GLN A 49 11.60 38.89 3.82
C GLN A 49 11.51 37.80 4.89
N LYS A 50 10.58 36.86 4.68
CA LYS A 50 10.48 35.65 5.51
C LYS A 50 11.79 34.86 5.42
N SER A 51 12.28 34.34 6.56
CA SER A 51 13.44 33.45 6.57
C SER A 51 13.09 32.13 5.87
N TYR A 52 14.03 31.55 5.15
CA TYR A 52 13.85 30.33 4.35
C TYR A 52 15.12 29.48 4.37
N PHE A 53 15.03 28.19 4.06
CA PHE A 53 16.21 27.38 3.77
C PHE A 53 16.51 27.38 2.25
N ALA A 54 17.78 27.26 1.90
CA ALA A 54 18.25 27.24 0.51
C ALA A 54 19.36 26.20 0.33
N HIS A 55 19.40 25.55 -0.83
CA HIS A 55 20.51 24.68 -1.20
C HIS A 55 21.83 25.46 -1.36
N TYR A 56 22.96 24.79 -1.14
CA TYR A 56 24.29 25.40 -1.26
C TYR A 56 24.75 25.59 -2.71
N MET A 57 24.37 24.69 -3.62
CA MET A 57 24.74 24.71 -5.04
C MET A 57 23.48 24.75 -5.91
N HIS A 58 23.54 25.44 -7.05
CA HIS A 58 22.46 25.55 -8.02
C HIS A 58 22.83 24.80 -9.32
N ASN A 59 22.76 23.48 -9.28
CA ASN A 59 22.88 22.62 -10.48
C ASN A 59 21.46 22.21 -10.96
N GLU A 60 21.33 21.53 -12.11
CA GLU A 60 20.02 21.18 -12.67
C GLU A 60 19.17 20.26 -11.77
N SER A 61 19.80 19.34 -11.01
CA SER A 61 19.14 18.53 -9.98
C SER A 61 18.44 19.37 -8.90
N TYR A 62 18.97 20.55 -8.58
CA TYR A 62 18.44 21.46 -7.57
C TYR A 62 17.24 22.26 -8.08
N LYS A 63 17.18 22.55 -9.38
CA LYS A 63 16.01 23.18 -10.01
C LYS A 63 14.80 22.25 -9.93
N GLU A 64 15.00 20.94 -10.12
CA GLU A 64 13.93 19.96 -9.92
C GLU A 64 13.52 19.80 -8.46
N CYS A 65 14.48 19.89 -7.52
CA CYS A 65 14.18 19.88 -6.09
C CYS A 65 13.34 21.11 -5.70
N ASP A 66 13.73 22.30 -6.11
CA ASP A 66 13.00 23.55 -5.83
C ASP A 66 11.56 23.53 -6.40
N LEU A 67 11.31 22.81 -7.51
CA LEU A 67 9.96 22.56 -8.03
C LEU A 67 9.11 21.63 -7.14
N ARG A 68 9.74 20.79 -6.30
CA ARG A 68 9.09 19.84 -5.38
C ARG A 68 8.86 20.42 -3.98
N VAL A 69 9.74 21.31 -3.50
CA VAL A 69 9.80 21.68 -2.07
C VAL A 69 8.68 22.63 -1.60
N ASP A 70 8.12 23.48 -2.47
CA ASP A 70 7.19 24.57 -2.08
C ASP A 70 5.76 24.44 -2.68
N GLY A 71 5.14 23.26 -2.60
CA GLY A 71 3.69 23.08 -2.82
C GLY A 71 3.18 23.26 -4.27
N ASN A 72 4.08 23.50 -5.22
CA ASN A 72 3.74 23.65 -6.63
C ASN A 72 3.81 22.34 -7.43
N SER A 73 4.22 21.24 -6.80
CA SER A 73 4.26 19.95 -7.46
C SER A 73 2.88 19.28 -7.37
N ASN A 74 2.16 19.19 -8.49
CA ASN A 74 1.04 18.25 -8.68
C ASN A 74 1.47 16.78 -8.63
N LEU A 75 2.65 16.50 -8.05
CA LEU A 75 3.30 15.20 -8.01
C LEU A 75 2.86 14.42 -6.79
N THR A 76 2.66 13.12 -6.99
CA THR A 76 2.40 12.18 -5.91
C THR A 76 3.64 11.92 -5.07
N ILE A 77 3.46 11.39 -3.85
CA ILE A 77 4.59 10.91 -3.04
C ILE A 77 5.44 9.88 -3.79
N TYR A 78 4.82 9.06 -4.65
CA TYR A 78 5.54 8.08 -5.46
C TYR A 78 6.38 8.74 -6.55
N GLU A 79 5.85 9.77 -7.20
CA GLU A 79 6.60 10.56 -8.17
C GLU A 79 7.78 11.30 -7.52
N ARG A 80 7.63 11.74 -6.27
CA ARG A 80 8.70 12.45 -5.53
C ARG A 80 9.81 11.54 -5.05
N LEU A 81 9.48 10.31 -4.65
CA LEU A 81 10.43 9.36 -4.06
C LEU A 81 11.29 8.63 -5.09
N GLY A 82 10.86 8.53 -6.34
CA GLY A 82 11.52 7.68 -7.33
C GLY A 82 11.04 6.23 -7.26
N ILE A 83 11.37 5.44 -8.28
CA ILE A 83 11.11 4.00 -8.28
C ILE A 83 12.17 3.30 -7.41
N PRO A 84 11.76 2.56 -6.36
CA PRO A 84 12.69 1.84 -5.51
C PRO A 84 13.30 0.63 -6.22
N LEU A 85 14.53 0.31 -5.82
CA LEU A 85 15.18 -0.95 -6.15
C LEU A 85 14.89 -1.98 -5.07
N TYR A 86 14.79 -3.24 -5.49
CA TYR A 86 14.60 -4.37 -4.61
C TYR A 86 15.69 -5.39 -4.83
N LEU A 87 16.26 -5.87 -3.73
CA LEU A 87 17.19 -6.98 -3.71
C LEU A 87 16.43 -8.19 -3.17
N THR A 88 16.17 -9.18 -4.03
CA THR A 88 15.37 -10.36 -3.70
C THR A 88 16.21 -11.61 -3.73
N THR A 89 15.86 -12.59 -2.90
CA THR A 89 16.48 -13.93 -2.95
C THR A 89 15.57 -14.91 -3.69
N SER A 90 16.12 -15.60 -4.69
CA SER A 90 15.48 -16.72 -5.36
C SER A 90 16.17 -18.02 -4.96
N LYS A 91 15.38 -19.05 -4.64
CA LYS A 91 15.91 -20.39 -4.29
C LYS A 91 16.77 -21.00 -5.41
N MET A 92 16.58 -20.59 -6.67
CA MET A 92 17.30 -21.15 -7.82
C MET A 92 18.37 -20.23 -8.40
N HIS A 93 18.32 -18.92 -8.13
CA HIS A 93 19.13 -17.92 -8.84
C HIS A 93 19.93 -17.01 -7.91
N GLY A 94 19.96 -17.30 -6.60
CA GLY A 94 20.64 -16.45 -5.63
C GLY A 94 19.97 -15.09 -5.52
N TYR A 95 20.77 -14.05 -5.30
CA TYR A 95 20.27 -12.68 -5.24
C TYR A 95 20.00 -12.08 -6.62
N GLU A 96 18.92 -11.30 -6.72
CA GLU A 96 18.53 -10.58 -7.93
C GLU A 96 18.19 -9.12 -7.61
N LEU A 97 18.60 -8.22 -8.52
CA LEU A 97 18.26 -6.81 -8.46
C LEU A 97 17.04 -6.53 -9.34
N ASN A 98 16.05 -5.87 -8.77
CA ASN A 98 14.76 -5.59 -9.42
C ASN A 98 14.38 -4.12 -9.25
N ILE A 99 13.63 -3.59 -10.21
CA ILE A 99 12.84 -2.37 -10.00
C ILE A 99 11.46 -2.78 -9.49
N GLY A 100 10.91 -2.06 -8.51
CA GLY A 100 9.57 -2.34 -8.00
C GLY A 100 8.57 -1.27 -8.37
N LEU A 101 7.52 -1.67 -9.09
CA LEU A 101 6.39 -0.83 -9.40
C LEU A 101 5.23 -1.12 -8.45
N LYS A 102 4.63 -0.04 -7.95
CA LYS A 102 3.46 -0.12 -7.08
C LYS A 102 2.30 -0.83 -7.78
N SER A 103 1.45 -1.41 -6.97
CA SER A 103 0.32 -2.18 -7.43
C SER A 103 -0.62 -1.39 -8.35
N ILE A 104 -1.07 -2.05 -9.39
CA ILE A 104 -2.09 -1.56 -10.32
C ILE A 104 -3.43 -2.24 -10.03
N SER A 105 -4.54 -1.52 -10.12
CA SER A 105 -5.87 -2.12 -9.99
C SER A 105 -6.24 -2.92 -11.25
N HIS A 106 -7.15 -3.87 -11.11
CA HIS A 106 -7.63 -4.67 -12.24
C HIS A 106 -8.27 -3.80 -13.35
N ASP A 107 -8.99 -2.75 -12.96
CA ASP A 107 -9.61 -1.81 -13.89
C ASP A 107 -8.55 -1.01 -14.65
N GLN A 108 -7.54 -0.47 -13.96
CA GLN A 108 -6.42 0.24 -14.59
C GLN A 108 -5.61 -0.68 -15.53
N LEU A 109 -5.40 -1.93 -15.14
CA LEU A 109 -4.68 -2.91 -15.96
C LEU A 109 -5.44 -3.24 -17.24
N THR A 110 -6.76 -3.43 -17.14
CA THR A 110 -7.62 -3.69 -18.31
C THR A 110 -7.61 -2.52 -19.29
N ILE A 111 -7.62 -1.27 -18.78
CA ILE A 111 -7.54 -0.08 -19.63
C ILE A 111 -6.14 0.00 -20.29
N SER A 112 -5.09 -0.23 -19.51
CA SER A 112 -3.69 -0.23 -19.98
C SER A 112 -3.47 -1.22 -21.12
N GLU A 113 -4.04 -2.42 -21.01
CA GLU A 113 -3.99 -3.44 -22.07
C GLU A 113 -4.66 -2.96 -23.36
N ARG A 114 -5.84 -2.34 -23.25
CA ARG A 114 -6.57 -1.81 -24.41
C ARG A 114 -5.82 -0.68 -25.09
N GLU A 115 -5.13 0.15 -24.32
CA GLU A 115 -4.32 1.27 -24.81
C GLU A 115 -2.91 0.85 -25.26
N ASN A 116 -2.56 -0.44 -25.15
CA ASN A 116 -1.21 -0.96 -25.39
C ASN A 116 -0.15 -0.17 -24.60
N ALA A 117 -0.46 0.12 -23.34
CA ALA A 117 0.42 0.88 -22.44
C ALA A 117 1.71 0.11 -22.17
N TYR A 118 2.81 0.84 -22.12
CA TYR A 118 4.11 0.28 -21.75
C TYR A 118 4.97 1.33 -21.06
N PHE A 119 5.97 0.85 -20.35
CA PHE A 119 7.07 1.66 -19.89
C PHE A 119 8.39 1.11 -20.42
N GLU A 120 9.35 2.00 -20.58
CA GLU A 120 10.67 1.68 -21.07
C GLU A 120 11.70 2.23 -20.09
N VAL A 121 12.57 1.33 -19.63
CA VAL A 121 13.65 1.65 -18.69
C VAL A 121 14.92 1.84 -19.50
N PHE A 122 15.44 3.06 -19.51
CA PHE A 122 16.63 3.45 -20.26
C PHE A 122 17.85 3.42 -19.36
N PHE A 123 18.91 2.84 -19.90
CA PHE A 123 20.19 2.65 -19.22
C PHE A 123 21.33 3.06 -20.16
N GLY A 124 21.66 4.36 -20.16
CA GLY A 124 22.57 4.92 -21.17
C GLY A 124 21.97 4.78 -22.57
N LYS A 125 22.54 3.91 -23.41
CA LYS A 125 22.07 3.65 -24.78
C LYS A 125 21.13 2.44 -24.90
N ASP A 126 21.10 1.58 -23.89
CA ASP A 126 20.24 0.40 -23.88
C ASP A 126 18.89 0.74 -23.27
N SER A 127 17.87 -0.03 -23.64
CA SER A 127 16.55 0.09 -23.04
C SER A 127 15.86 -1.27 -22.90
N LYS A 128 14.99 -1.37 -21.89
CA LYS A 128 14.12 -2.52 -21.68
C LYS A 128 12.68 -2.06 -21.65
N ARG A 129 11.89 -2.51 -22.63
CA ARG A 129 10.46 -2.25 -22.71
C ARG A 129 9.67 -3.33 -21.97
N ILE A 130 8.69 -2.90 -21.17
CA ILE A 130 7.77 -3.76 -20.42
C ILE A 130 6.34 -3.27 -20.67
N ASN A 131 5.49 -4.15 -21.19
CA ASN A 131 4.08 -3.83 -21.42
C ASN A 131 3.28 -3.91 -20.12
N VAL A 132 2.37 -2.96 -19.90
CA VAL A 132 1.48 -2.91 -18.74
C VAL A 132 0.25 -3.76 -19.03
N ASN A 133 0.35 -5.05 -18.74
CA ASN A 133 -0.68 -6.05 -18.99
C ASN A 133 -0.67 -7.17 -17.93
N ARG A 134 -1.69 -8.02 -17.92
CA ARG A 134 -1.91 -9.17 -17.01
C ARG A 134 -0.87 -10.27 -17.10
N PHE A 135 0.01 -10.24 -18.12
CA PHE A 135 1.10 -11.20 -18.23
C PHE A 135 2.34 -10.74 -17.46
N ASN A 136 2.51 -9.43 -17.33
CA ASN A 136 3.66 -8.82 -16.65
C ASN A 136 3.31 -8.24 -15.27
N PHE A 137 2.02 -8.02 -14.99
CA PHE A 137 1.54 -7.39 -13.77
C PHE A 137 0.50 -8.24 -13.05
N GLU A 138 0.72 -8.45 -11.76
CA GLU A 138 -0.28 -8.96 -10.84
C GLU A 138 -1.06 -7.78 -10.22
N PRO A 139 -2.40 -7.74 -10.37
CA PRO A 139 -3.22 -6.69 -9.79
C PRO A 139 -3.13 -6.64 -8.26
N ARG A 140 -3.08 -5.43 -7.69
CA ARG A 140 -3.05 -5.17 -6.23
C ARG A 140 -1.83 -5.72 -5.50
N GLU A 141 -0.78 -6.12 -6.21
CA GLU A 141 0.48 -6.60 -5.64
C GLU A 141 1.67 -5.76 -6.12
N LEU A 142 2.79 -5.83 -5.40
CA LEU A 142 4.06 -5.23 -5.83
C LEU A 142 4.57 -5.99 -7.06
N ASN A 143 4.91 -5.27 -8.11
CA ASN A 143 5.41 -5.87 -9.35
C ASN A 143 6.91 -5.64 -9.48
N LEU A 144 7.68 -6.72 -9.48
CA LEU A 144 9.14 -6.69 -9.53
C LEU A 144 9.63 -7.06 -10.92
N PHE A 145 10.50 -6.21 -11.49
CA PHE A 145 11.10 -6.47 -12.79
C PHE A 145 12.61 -6.52 -12.68
N LYS A 146 13.18 -7.68 -13.03
CA LYS A 146 14.63 -7.90 -13.00
C LYS A 146 15.36 -6.93 -13.92
N ILE A 147 16.42 -6.36 -13.38
CA ILE A 147 17.39 -5.54 -14.10
C ILE A 147 18.76 -6.20 -14.02
N ASN A 148 19.51 -6.13 -15.11
CA ASN A 148 20.84 -6.72 -15.21
C ASN A 148 21.94 -5.66 -15.22
N GLN A 149 21.59 -4.39 -15.00
CA GLN A 149 22.53 -3.27 -15.02
C GLN A 149 22.57 -2.62 -13.64
N TYR A 150 23.75 -2.11 -13.28
CA TYR A 150 23.95 -1.38 -12.04
C TYR A 150 23.71 0.14 -12.26
N PRO A 151 22.83 0.81 -11.50
CA PRO A 151 22.44 2.20 -11.77
C PRO A 151 23.46 3.26 -11.30
N VAL A 152 24.66 3.27 -11.88
CA VAL A 152 25.73 4.22 -11.52
C VAL A 152 25.24 5.67 -11.64
N ASN A 153 25.57 6.53 -10.67
CA ASN A 153 25.17 7.95 -10.63
C ASN A 153 25.39 8.72 -11.93
N GLU A 154 26.47 8.44 -12.67
CA GLU A 154 26.78 9.11 -13.95
C GLU A 154 25.85 8.71 -15.11
N LYS A 155 25.15 7.57 -14.98
CA LYS A 155 24.22 7.02 -15.97
C LYS A 155 22.94 6.56 -15.27
N PRO A 156 22.14 7.49 -14.71
CA PRO A 156 20.96 7.15 -13.96
C PRO A 156 19.92 6.49 -14.86
N PHE A 157 19.10 5.63 -14.26
CA PHE A 157 17.99 5.02 -14.97
C PHE A 157 16.87 6.03 -15.18
N VAL A 158 16.41 6.15 -16.43
CA VAL A 158 15.29 7.00 -16.81
C VAL A 158 14.15 6.12 -17.28
N ILE A 159 12.94 6.38 -16.80
CA ILE A 159 11.76 5.59 -17.13
C ILE A 159 10.80 6.46 -17.92
N GLN A 160 10.46 6.01 -19.13
CA GLN A 160 9.48 6.70 -19.96
C GLN A 160 8.21 5.86 -20.07
N TYR A 161 7.09 6.56 -20.01
CA TYR A 161 5.74 6.01 -20.04
C TYR A 161 5.08 6.35 -21.37
N ARG A 162 4.44 5.36 -22.00
CA ARG A 162 3.71 5.54 -23.26
C ARG A 162 2.34 4.91 -23.14
N ASN A 163 1.32 5.66 -23.58
CA ASN A 163 -0.08 5.27 -23.54
C ASN A 163 -0.56 4.84 -22.13
N LEU A 164 0.04 5.39 -21.06
CA LEU A 164 -0.45 5.11 -19.71
C LEU A 164 -1.76 5.86 -19.46
N PRO A 165 -2.82 5.19 -18.98
CA PRO A 165 -4.07 5.83 -18.64
C PRO A 165 -3.88 6.93 -17.60
N SER A 166 -4.60 8.05 -17.73
CA SER A 166 -4.58 9.14 -16.75
C SER A 166 -5.09 8.73 -15.36
N SER A 167 -5.79 7.59 -15.28
CA SER A 167 -6.25 6.99 -14.03
C SER A 167 -5.17 6.26 -13.25
N ILE A 168 -4.01 5.97 -13.84
CA ILE A 168 -2.85 5.47 -13.11
C ILE A 168 -2.14 6.66 -12.51
N ASP A 169 -2.13 6.73 -11.17
CA ASP A 169 -1.24 7.65 -10.46
C ASP A 169 0.17 7.42 -10.98
N LYS A 170 0.76 8.47 -11.57
CA LYS A 170 2.04 8.37 -12.26
C LYS A 170 3.07 7.73 -11.33
N TRP A 171 3.65 6.62 -11.76
CA TRP A 171 4.89 6.13 -11.18
C TRP A 171 6.00 7.14 -11.47
N ALA A 172 7.02 7.23 -10.61
CA ALA A 172 8.15 8.09 -10.89
C ALA A 172 8.84 7.71 -12.21
N ASN A 173 9.44 8.69 -12.87
CA ASN A 173 10.19 8.51 -14.12
C ASN A 173 11.70 8.36 -13.89
N PHE A 174 12.13 8.20 -12.64
CA PHE A 174 13.54 8.08 -12.25
C PHE A 174 13.72 7.06 -11.13
N ILE A 175 14.94 6.57 -10.99
CA ILE A 175 15.41 5.78 -9.85
C ILE A 175 16.46 6.63 -9.13
N ASP A 176 16.49 6.56 -7.80
CA ASP A 176 17.47 7.29 -7.01
C ASP A 176 18.90 6.89 -7.45
N PRO A 177 19.80 7.86 -7.73
CA PRO A 177 21.11 7.56 -8.26
C PRO A 177 21.95 6.74 -7.28
N VAL A 178 22.78 5.82 -7.79
CA VAL A 178 23.64 4.99 -6.93
C VAL A 178 25.03 5.57 -6.82
N LEU A 179 25.48 5.81 -5.59
CA LEU A 179 26.81 6.33 -5.30
C LEU A 179 27.89 5.24 -5.40
N GLU A 180 29.14 5.69 -5.48
CA GLU A 180 30.32 4.81 -5.51
C GLU A 180 30.40 3.84 -4.33
N ALA A 181 29.88 4.24 -3.16
CA ALA A 181 29.87 3.39 -1.98
C ALA A 181 28.85 2.25 -2.08
N GLY A 182 27.87 2.33 -2.99
CA GLY A 182 26.84 1.33 -3.19
C GLY A 182 25.46 1.73 -2.69
N ILE A 183 24.60 0.73 -2.47
CA ILE A 183 23.19 0.90 -2.08
C ILE A 183 22.91 0.10 -0.82
N LEU A 184 22.20 0.72 0.13
CA LEU A 184 21.65 0.02 1.29
C LEU A 184 20.21 -0.42 1.02
N PHE A 185 19.87 -1.60 1.51
CA PHE A 185 18.53 -2.17 1.49
C PHE A 185 18.09 -2.48 2.92
N SER A 186 16.85 -2.14 3.23
CA SER A 186 16.16 -2.65 4.43
C SER A 186 15.99 -4.16 4.34
N VAL A 187 15.92 -4.87 5.48
CA VAL A 187 15.68 -6.33 5.50
C VAL A 187 14.24 -6.62 5.91
N ASN A 188 13.45 -7.23 5.01
CA ASN A 188 12.12 -7.76 5.30
C ASN A 188 11.97 -9.18 4.71
N SER A 189 12.04 -10.21 5.57
CA SER A 189 11.92 -11.62 5.17
C SER A 189 12.89 -12.01 4.05
N ASN A 190 12.43 -11.97 2.78
CA ASN A 190 13.21 -12.39 1.61
C ASN A 190 13.44 -11.26 0.59
N ILE A 191 12.95 -10.05 0.90
CA ILE A 191 12.97 -8.90 0.01
C ILE A 191 13.57 -7.71 0.76
N GLY A 192 14.60 -7.11 0.18
CA GLY A 192 15.15 -5.86 0.65
C GLY A 192 14.76 -4.70 -0.25
N LYS A 193 14.21 -3.63 0.33
CA LYS A 193 13.87 -2.39 -0.38
C LYS A 193 14.99 -1.37 -0.21
N SER A 194 15.43 -0.74 -1.30
CA SER A 194 16.50 0.26 -1.29
C SER A 194 16.15 1.46 -0.42
N ILE A 195 17.13 1.94 0.35
CA ILE A 195 17.04 3.16 1.14
C ILE A 195 17.56 4.31 0.30
N ARG A 196 16.74 5.34 0.15
CA ARG A 196 17.02 6.51 -0.67
C ARG A 196 18.07 7.43 -0.03
N HIS A 197 18.75 8.22 -0.85
CA HIS A 197 19.45 9.41 -0.39
C HIS A 197 18.54 10.31 0.43
N GLY A 198 19.12 10.84 1.50
CA GLY A 198 18.44 11.65 2.48
C GLY A 198 17.59 10.87 3.48
N ASP A 199 17.30 9.58 3.28
CA ASP A 199 16.47 8.82 4.21
C ASP A 199 17.23 8.37 5.46
N THR A 200 16.47 7.87 6.43
CA THR A 200 16.98 7.47 7.73
C THR A 200 17.24 5.98 7.80
N ILE A 201 18.37 5.63 8.37
CA ILE A 201 18.67 4.30 8.91
C ILE A 201 18.79 4.39 10.42
N TYR A 202 18.78 3.24 11.07
CA TYR A 202 18.69 3.13 12.52
C TYR A 202 19.82 2.25 13.02
N SER A 203 20.30 2.58 14.21
CA SER A 203 21.32 1.79 14.87
C SER A 203 20.75 0.44 15.29
N ASP A 204 21.62 -0.56 15.35
CA ASP A 204 21.32 -1.92 15.80
C ASP A 204 20.23 -2.65 14.98
N GLU A 205 19.91 -2.12 13.79
CA GLU A 205 19.07 -2.77 12.78
C GLU A 205 19.95 -3.36 11.67
N GLU A 206 19.43 -4.41 11.04
CA GLU A 206 20.12 -5.13 9.98
C GLU A 206 19.78 -4.55 8.61
N TYR A 207 20.81 -4.40 7.79
CA TYR A 207 20.71 -3.94 6.41
C TYR A 207 21.48 -4.87 5.47
N LEU A 208 21.06 -4.90 4.21
CA LEU A 208 21.88 -5.44 3.12
C LEU A 208 22.57 -4.28 2.41
N TRP A 209 23.82 -4.46 2.04
CA TRP A 209 24.64 -3.49 1.34
C TRP A 209 25.15 -4.11 0.05
N LEU A 210 24.64 -3.63 -1.08
CA LEU A 210 25.16 -3.96 -2.40
C LEU A 210 26.29 -2.99 -2.75
N SER A 211 27.52 -3.48 -2.75
CA SER A 211 28.72 -2.71 -3.02
C SER A 211 29.31 -3.05 -4.40
N PRO A 212 29.77 -2.07 -5.19
CA PRO A 212 30.44 -2.34 -6.47
C PRO A 212 31.86 -2.89 -6.30
N ARG A 213 32.40 -2.92 -5.07
CA ARG A 213 33.75 -3.43 -4.78
C ARG A 213 33.74 -4.35 -3.56
N LYS A 214 34.79 -5.16 -3.43
CA LYS A 214 35.02 -5.91 -2.18
C LYS A 214 35.36 -4.92 -1.05
N LEU A 215 34.71 -5.11 0.10
CA LEU A 215 34.99 -4.35 1.31
C LEU A 215 36.20 -4.96 2.02
N TRP A 216 37.03 -4.12 2.64
CA TRP A 216 38.24 -4.55 3.31
C TRP A 216 38.14 -4.49 4.83
N LYS A 217 37.04 -3.97 5.38
CA LYS A 217 36.79 -3.84 6.84
C LYS A 217 37.81 -2.98 7.56
N ASN A 218 38.49 -2.09 6.84
CA ASN A 218 39.57 -1.25 7.36
C ASN A 218 39.06 0.11 7.89
N ASN A 219 37.76 0.36 7.83
CA ASN A 219 37.16 1.62 8.26
C ASN A 219 35.87 1.38 9.04
N ILE A 220 35.43 2.42 9.75
CA ILE A 220 34.25 2.39 10.63
C ILE A 220 32.95 2.00 9.92
N LEU A 221 32.83 2.26 8.62
CA LEU A 221 31.65 1.93 7.82
C LEU A 221 31.59 0.42 7.52
N GLU A 222 32.76 -0.20 7.35
CA GLU A 222 32.91 -1.59 6.92
C GLU A 222 33.16 -2.57 8.09
N GLU A 223 33.39 -2.07 9.31
CA GLU A 223 33.80 -2.85 10.50
C GLU A 223 32.83 -4.00 10.83
N ASN A 224 31.52 -3.74 10.78
CA ASN A 224 30.46 -4.69 11.15
C ASN A 224 29.74 -5.28 9.92
N THR A 225 30.50 -5.60 8.88
CA THR A 225 29.98 -6.20 7.65
C THR A 225 30.24 -7.70 7.61
N GLU A 226 29.32 -8.47 7.04
CA GLU A 226 29.45 -9.90 6.77
C GLU A 226 29.17 -10.11 5.28
N PHE A 227 30.09 -10.75 4.56
CA PHE A 227 29.88 -11.07 3.15
C PHE A 227 28.83 -12.19 3.03
N ILE A 228 27.82 -11.98 2.19
CA ILE A 228 26.71 -12.91 2.00
C ILE A 228 26.79 -13.58 0.64
N ASP A 229 26.90 -12.79 -0.44
CA ASP A 229 26.86 -13.31 -1.81
C ASP A 229 27.45 -12.32 -2.83
N GLU A 230 27.60 -12.77 -4.06
CA GLU A 230 28.03 -11.99 -5.21
C GLU A 230 26.96 -12.03 -6.32
N ILE A 231 26.66 -10.88 -6.91
CA ILE A 231 25.76 -10.75 -8.06
C ILE A 231 26.51 -10.16 -9.26
N VAL A 232 26.33 -10.74 -10.43
CA VAL A 232 26.91 -10.22 -11.67
C VAL A 232 25.89 -9.32 -12.37
N LEU A 233 26.23 -8.03 -12.48
CA LEU A 233 25.44 -7.01 -13.16
C LEU A 233 26.31 -6.38 -14.24
N ASN A 234 25.82 -6.34 -15.48
CA ASN A 234 26.55 -5.84 -16.65
C ASN A 234 27.95 -6.50 -16.83
N ASN A 235 28.03 -7.81 -16.60
CA ASN A 235 29.28 -8.59 -16.60
C ASN A 235 30.33 -8.15 -15.55
N GLU A 236 29.92 -7.36 -14.54
CA GLU A 236 30.76 -6.94 -13.44
C GLU A 236 30.24 -7.51 -12.12
N SER A 237 31.16 -7.99 -11.30
CA SER A 237 30.89 -8.55 -9.98
C SER A 237 30.55 -7.45 -8.97
N HIS A 238 29.41 -7.57 -8.32
CA HIS A 238 28.96 -6.74 -7.22
C HIS A 238 28.75 -7.62 -5.99
N TYR A 239 29.02 -7.06 -4.81
CA TYR A 239 29.14 -7.83 -3.58
C TYR A 239 28.06 -7.43 -2.58
N ILE A 240 27.39 -8.42 -2.02
CA ILE A 240 26.30 -8.24 -1.07
C ILE A 240 26.83 -8.53 0.33
N TYR A 241 26.69 -7.55 1.21
CA TYR A 241 27.04 -7.67 2.61
C TYR A 241 25.81 -7.50 3.49
N LYS A 242 25.76 -8.23 4.58
CA LYS A 242 24.90 -7.93 5.72
C LYS A 242 25.66 -6.98 6.64
N VAL A 243 25.01 -5.91 7.11
CA VAL A 243 25.65 -4.89 7.94
C VAL A 243 24.73 -4.44 9.07
N VAL A 244 25.33 -4.20 10.23
CA VAL A 244 24.68 -3.60 11.40
C VAL A 244 25.48 -2.40 11.85
N PHE A 245 24.83 -1.24 11.96
CA PHE A 245 25.47 -0.02 12.45
C PHE A 245 25.25 0.10 13.95
N ILE A 246 26.30 -0.16 14.73
CA ILE A 246 26.19 -0.31 16.18
C ILE A 246 26.24 1.05 16.88
N LYS A 247 25.29 1.29 17.80
CA LYS A 247 25.40 2.40 18.74
C LYS A 247 26.32 2.00 19.89
N ASN A 248 27.48 2.63 20.01
CA ASN A 248 28.32 2.46 21.19
C ASN A 248 27.99 3.53 22.24
N GLU A 249 27.22 3.16 23.28
CA GLU A 249 26.86 4.06 24.37
C GLU A 249 28.07 4.62 25.14
N LYS A 250 29.22 3.93 25.08
CA LYS A 250 30.46 4.35 25.75
C LYS A 250 31.37 5.21 24.88
N ASP A 251 31.11 5.28 23.57
CA ASP A 251 31.93 6.01 22.60
C ASP A 251 31.05 6.80 21.62
N TYR A 252 30.55 7.93 22.11
CA TYR A 252 29.76 8.86 21.31
C TYR A 252 30.56 9.46 20.14
N SER A 253 31.88 9.56 20.26
CA SER A 253 32.73 10.06 19.17
C SER A 253 32.71 9.10 17.98
N LYS A 254 32.82 7.80 18.23
CA LYS A 254 32.71 6.76 17.21
C LYS A 254 31.34 6.78 16.54
N PHE A 255 30.25 6.94 17.31
CA PHE A 255 28.90 7.06 16.75
C PHE A 255 28.75 8.30 15.84
N PHE A 256 29.26 9.45 16.28
CA PHE A 256 29.26 10.68 15.47
C PHE A 256 30.06 10.53 14.17
N GLN A 257 31.25 9.93 14.24
CA GLN A 257 32.07 9.65 13.06
C GLN A 257 31.36 8.71 12.09
N LEU A 258 30.73 7.64 12.60
CA LEU A 258 29.97 6.70 11.77
C LEU A 258 28.81 7.41 11.06
N ALA A 259 28.00 8.19 11.79
CA ALA A 259 26.91 8.97 11.23
C ALA A 259 27.38 9.94 10.14
N HIS A 260 28.53 10.60 10.36
CA HIS A 260 29.13 11.49 9.39
C HIS A 260 29.58 10.75 8.12
N VAL A 261 30.33 9.66 8.25
CA VAL A 261 30.81 8.87 7.11
C VAL A 261 29.64 8.28 6.30
N LEU A 262 28.59 7.81 6.96
CA LEU A 262 27.37 7.33 6.31
C LEU A 262 26.70 8.41 5.47
N TYR A 263 26.57 9.62 6.00
CA TYR A 263 26.02 10.75 5.27
C TYR A 263 26.93 11.23 4.13
N GLU A 264 28.25 11.18 4.30
CA GLU A 264 29.17 11.55 3.22
C GLU A 264 29.19 10.54 2.07
N LYS A 265 29.25 9.24 2.39
CA LYS A 265 29.47 8.16 1.40
C LYS A 265 28.20 7.57 0.81
N LEU A 266 27.14 7.44 1.61
CA LEU A 266 25.88 6.81 1.24
C LEU A 266 24.69 7.77 1.28
N LYS A 267 24.90 9.02 1.73
CA LYS A 267 23.85 10.07 1.85
C LYS A 267 22.66 9.66 2.71
N VAL A 268 22.86 8.78 3.69
CA VAL A 268 21.82 8.37 4.64
C VAL A 268 22.05 8.99 6.02
N VAL A 269 20.96 9.22 6.77
CA VAL A 269 21.00 9.77 8.13
C VAL A 269 20.90 8.62 9.14
N LEU A 270 21.91 8.45 10.00
CA LEU A 270 21.88 7.46 11.07
C LEU A 270 21.16 8.01 12.31
N LEU A 271 20.10 7.32 12.74
CA LEU A 271 19.36 7.61 13.96
C LEU A 271 19.62 6.55 15.03
N GLU A 272 19.46 6.92 16.30
CA GLU A 272 19.75 6.00 17.42
C GLU A 272 18.77 4.84 17.49
N SER A 273 17.48 5.08 17.22
CA SER A 273 16.48 4.03 17.27
C SER A 273 15.29 4.30 16.37
N LYS A 274 14.66 3.20 15.95
CA LYS A 274 13.53 3.19 15.03
C LYS A 274 12.23 3.47 15.75
N ASN A 275 11.50 4.49 15.28
CA ASN A 275 10.14 4.71 15.73
C ASN A 275 9.22 3.56 15.26
N LYS A 276 8.23 3.19 16.07
CA LYS A 276 7.32 2.08 15.81
C LYS A 276 5.86 2.50 15.91
N ILE A 277 5.04 2.02 14.98
CA ILE A 277 3.58 2.10 15.06
C ILE A 277 3.04 0.69 15.26
N HIS A 278 2.36 0.46 16.38
CA HIS A 278 1.67 -0.79 16.67
C HIS A 278 0.18 -0.65 16.39
N PHE A 279 -0.30 -1.45 15.44
CA PHE A 279 -1.72 -1.50 15.07
C PHE A 279 -2.50 -2.26 16.14
N ILE A 280 -3.56 -1.62 16.67
CA ILE A 280 -4.45 -2.22 17.68
C ILE A 280 -5.72 -2.73 17.02
N TRP A 281 -6.37 -1.88 16.23
CA TRP A 281 -7.66 -2.18 15.60
C TRP A 281 -7.86 -1.36 14.33
N PRO A 282 -8.43 -1.91 13.24
CA PRO A 282 -8.79 -3.32 13.05
C PRO A 282 -7.57 -4.24 13.00
N PRO A 283 -7.74 -5.57 13.15
CA PRO A 283 -6.65 -6.53 12.98
C PRO A 283 -5.97 -6.32 11.63
N SER A 284 -4.64 -6.40 11.64
CA SER A 284 -3.82 -6.15 10.46
C SER A 284 -2.80 -7.26 10.24
N ILE A 285 -2.47 -7.48 8.97
CA ILE A 285 -1.44 -8.42 8.54
C ILE A 285 -0.28 -7.58 8.00
N LYS A 286 0.92 -7.79 8.55
CA LYS A 286 2.14 -7.16 8.03
C LYS A 286 2.52 -7.82 6.69
N THR A 287 2.77 -7.00 5.68
CA THR A 287 3.27 -7.40 4.36
C THR A 287 4.60 -6.71 4.06
N GLU A 288 5.21 -7.02 2.93
CA GLU A 288 6.47 -6.40 2.48
C GLU A 288 6.32 -4.89 2.24
N GLU A 289 5.16 -4.47 1.72
CA GLU A 289 4.85 -3.07 1.43
C GLU A 289 4.25 -2.31 2.63
N GLY A 290 3.85 -3.00 3.72
CA GLY A 290 3.30 -2.36 4.91
C GLY A 290 2.29 -3.23 5.65
N TYR A 291 1.03 -2.79 5.77
CA TYR A 291 -0.03 -3.50 6.48
C TYR A 291 -1.32 -3.59 5.66
N ILE A 292 -1.95 -4.76 5.71
CA ILE A 292 -3.30 -4.98 5.20
C ILE A 292 -4.26 -5.04 6.40
N VAL A 293 -5.28 -4.20 6.40
CA VAL A 293 -6.33 -4.24 7.43
C VAL A 293 -7.58 -4.99 6.97
N SER A 294 -8.25 -5.65 7.92
CA SER A 294 -9.42 -6.50 7.66
C SER A 294 -10.76 -5.77 7.58
N ALA A 295 -10.86 -4.52 8.07
CA ALA A 295 -12.12 -3.78 8.11
C ALA A 295 -11.94 -2.31 7.70
N LYS A 296 -12.96 -1.77 7.00
CA LYS A 296 -13.06 -0.33 6.73
C LYS A 296 -13.38 0.43 8.02
N GLY A 297 -12.86 1.65 8.14
CA GLY A 297 -13.27 2.59 9.18
C GLY A 297 -12.10 3.21 9.91
N ARG A 298 -12.26 3.41 11.22
CA ARG A 298 -11.27 4.05 12.08
C ARG A 298 -10.19 3.03 12.46
N VAL A 299 -8.93 3.42 12.25
CA VAL A 299 -7.74 2.69 12.67
C VAL A 299 -7.25 3.31 13.98
N HIS A 300 -6.87 2.43 14.90
CA HIS A 300 -6.37 2.73 16.24
C HIS A 300 -4.98 2.13 16.39
N ASN A 301 -4.03 2.96 16.79
CA ASN A 301 -2.62 2.58 16.90
C ASN A 301 -1.97 3.17 18.15
N VAL A 302 -0.90 2.52 18.62
CA VAL A 302 0.06 3.10 19.57
C VAL A 302 1.32 3.48 18.82
N VAL A 303 1.82 4.68 19.07
CA VAL A 303 3.05 5.20 18.49
C VAL A 303 4.14 5.26 19.56
N HIS A 304 5.28 4.64 19.28
CA HIS A 304 6.49 4.74 20.07
C HIS A 304 7.53 5.51 19.26
N GLY A 305 7.88 6.69 19.74
CA GLY A 305 8.92 7.53 19.14
C GLY A 305 10.08 7.70 20.10
N VAL A 306 11.27 7.96 19.55
CA VAL A 306 12.44 8.42 20.33
C VAL A 306 12.16 9.79 20.94
N ASP A 307 11.47 10.65 20.19
CA ASP A 307 11.00 11.94 20.65
C ASP A 307 9.75 11.78 21.51
N GLU A 308 9.61 12.59 22.58
CA GLU A 308 8.43 12.57 23.46
C GLU A 308 7.11 12.80 22.70
N LYS A 309 7.17 13.51 21.56
CA LYS A 309 6.01 13.87 20.72
C LYS A 309 6.35 13.70 19.23
N PRO A 310 6.32 12.47 18.70
CA PRO A 310 6.57 12.25 17.28
C PRO A 310 5.51 12.96 16.43
N THR A 311 5.89 13.43 15.25
CA THR A 311 4.93 14.00 14.29
C THR A 311 4.54 12.94 13.27
N ILE A 312 3.24 12.73 13.06
CA ILE A 312 2.75 11.79 12.05
C ILE A 312 2.11 12.56 10.91
N TYR A 313 2.54 12.23 9.69
CA TYR A 313 1.95 12.70 8.45
C TYR A 313 1.24 11.54 7.76
N THR A 314 0.02 11.79 7.29
CA THR A 314 -0.71 10.85 6.45
C THR A 314 -0.87 11.42 5.06
N TYR A 315 -0.69 10.58 4.07
CA TYR A 315 -1.12 10.87 2.73
C TYR A 315 -2.32 9.96 2.43
N ARG A 316 -3.43 10.56 1.99
CA ARG A 316 -4.65 9.86 1.57
C ARG A 316 -4.85 10.08 0.08
N ASP A 317 -5.61 9.18 -0.52
CA ASP A 317 -6.07 9.06 -1.90
C ASP A 317 -6.18 10.34 -2.79
N ASN A 318 -6.15 10.11 -4.11
CA ASN A 318 -5.93 11.03 -5.25
C ASN A 318 -4.49 11.55 -5.38
N GLY A 319 -3.56 10.61 -5.50
CA GLY A 319 -2.19 10.91 -5.91
C GLY A 319 -1.37 11.69 -4.88
N TYR A 320 -1.60 11.48 -3.57
CA TYR A 320 -0.63 11.78 -2.50
C TYR A 320 0.19 13.08 -2.63
N ARG A 321 -0.46 14.20 -2.94
CA ARG A 321 0.24 15.46 -3.27
C ARG A 321 0.68 16.21 -2.02
N GLU A 322 -0.21 16.29 -1.03
CA GLU A 322 0.04 16.99 0.23
C GLU A 322 -0.21 16.10 1.46
N PRO A 323 0.68 16.12 2.46
CA PRO A 323 0.47 15.42 3.72
C PRO A 323 -0.53 16.15 4.62
N GLU A 324 -1.42 15.39 5.27
CA GLU A 324 -2.17 15.84 6.43
C GLU A 324 -1.40 15.48 7.70
N LYS A 325 -1.14 16.46 8.58
CA LYS A 325 -0.55 16.18 9.90
C LYS A 325 -1.62 15.60 10.83
N LEU A 326 -1.39 14.38 11.32
CA LEU A 326 -2.27 13.72 12.27
C LEU A 326 -1.99 14.18 13.71
N LYS A 327 -3.05 14.24 14.50
CA LYS A 327 -2.98 14.58 15.93
C LYS A 327 -2.79 13.30 16.75
N LEU A 328 -1.76 13.30 17.59
CA LEU A 328 -1.56 12.28 18.62
C LEU A 328 -2.29 12.68 19.91
N ILE A 329 -2.86 11.68 20.57
CA ILE A 329 -3.49 11.81 21.89
C ILE A 329 -2.57 11.13 22.90
N HIS A 330 -1.97 11.91 23.80
CA HIS A 330 -1.15 11.35 24.86
C HIS A 330 -2.04 10.89 26.02
N TYR A 331 -1.95 9.61 26.40
CA TYR A 331 -2.70 9.05 27.52
C TYR A 331 -1.90 7.95 28.21
N LYS A 332 -1.76 8.04 29.54
CA LYS A 332 -1.05 7.06 30.39
C LYS A 332 0.32 6.63 29.82
N ASN A 333 1.16 7.59 29.43
CA ASN A 333 2.49 7.39 28.83
C ASN A 333 2.50 6.77 27.42
N PHE A 334 1.35 6.63 26.77
CA PHE A 334 1.26 6.16 25.38
C PHE A 334 0.79 7.29 24.46
N ASN A 335 1.37 7.33 23.26
CA ASN A 335 0.89 8.19 22.19
C ASN A 335 -0.09 7.40 21.32
N TYR A 336 -1.38 7.72 21.43
CA TYR A 336 -2.43 7.09 20.63
C TYR A 336 -2.66 7.85 19.33
N LEU A 337 -2.72 7.09 18.23
CA LEU A 337 -2.99 7.60 16.89
C LEU A 337 -4.29 7.00 16.36
N ASN A 338 -5.27 7.86 16.08
CA ASN A 338 -6.55 7.46 15.51
C ASN A 338 -6.84 8.23 14.21
N TYR A 339 -7.17 7.53 13.14
CA TYR A 339 -7.56 8.16 11.87
C TYR A 339 -8.52 7.26 11.08
N ASN A 340 -9.24 7.83 10.11
CA ASN A 340 -10.09 7.05 9.21
C ASN A 340 -9.26 6.57 8.02
N LEU A 341 -9.35 5.29 7.69
CA LEU A 341 -8.70 4.73 6.52
C LEU A 341 -9.46 5.09 5.24
N SER A 342 -8.74 5.44 4.18
CA SER A 342 -9.32 5.61 2.85
C SER A 342 -9.76 4.29 2.23
N GLU A 343 -10.55 4.33 1.16
CA GLU A 343 -10.87 3.13 0.38
C GLU A 343 -9.64 2.62 -0.40
N ASN A 344 -8.76 3.54 -0.78
CA ASN A 344 -7.46 3.25 -1.39
C ASN A 344 -6.36 3.20 -0.32
N GLU A 345 -5.13 2.89 -0.76
CA GLU A 345 -3.94 2.86 0.09
C GLU A 345 -3.75 4.20 0.85
N THR A 346 -3.22 4.11 2.08
CA THR A 346 -2.84 5.25 2.93
C THR A 346 -1.37 5.09 3.31
N GLN A 347 -0.55 6.12 3.12
CA GLN A 347 0.84 6.12 3.59
C GLN A 347 0.96 6.94 4.87
N LEU A 348 1.63 6.38 5.88
CA LEU A 348 2.02 7.08 7.11
C LEU A 348 3.53 7.29 7.15
N ASN A 349 3.92 8.55 7.36
CA ASN A 349 5.31 8.94 7.57
C ASN A 349 5.45 9.56 8.96
N MET A 350 6.58 9.31 9.62
CA MET A 350 6.86 9.81 10.96
C MET A 350 8.06 10.75 10.95
N ASP A 351 7.93 11.87 11.66
CA ASP A 351 8.86 12.99 11.83
C ASP A 351 9.33 13.70 10.54
N ARG A 352 9.03 13.11 9.39
CA ARG A 352 9.28 13.64 8.05
C ARG A 352 8.01 13.53 7.23
N LYS A 353 7.72 14.57 6.47
CA LYS A 353 6.68 14.51 5.44
C LYS A 353 7.00 13.44 4.40
N ILE A 354 8.25 13.35 3.93
CA ILE A 354 8.63 12.48 2.82
C ILE A 354 9.74 11.53 3.27
N THR A 355 9.53 10.24 3.06
CA THR A 355 10.50 9.16 3.30
C THR A 355 10.11 7.91 2.50
N SER A 356 11.09 7.16 1.98
CA SER A 356 10.84 5.89 1.30
C SER A 356 10.49 4.74 2.25
N THR A 357 10.76 4.92 3.55
CA THR A 357 10.51 3.95 4.62
C THR A 357 9.17 4.16 5.33
N GLY A 358 8.25 4.90 4.69
CA GLY A 358 6.89 5.08 5.17
C GLY A 358 6.11 3.77 5.30
N ILE A 359 5.10 3.75 6.16
CA ILE A 359 4.23 2.59 6.36
C ILE A 359 3.02 2.73 5.44
N ASN A 360 2.92 1.86 4.43
CA ASN A 360 1.71 1.79 3.62
C ASN A 360 0.65 0.93 4.31
N ILE A 361 -0.60 1.35 4.19
CA ILE A 361 -1.74 0.68 4.80
C ILE A 361 -2.81 0.55 3.73
N SER A 362 -3.15 -0.67 3.40
CA SER A 362 -4.20 -0.96 2.43
C SER A 362 -5.35 -1.70 3.08
N PHE A 363 -6.55 -1.46 2.56
CA PHE A 363 -7.72 -2.24 2.91
C PHE A 363 -7.92 -3.32 1.86
N LYS A 364 -7.79 -4.60 2.26
CA LYS A 364 -8.18 -5.73 1.41
C LYS A 364 -9.49 -6.29 1.92
N TYR A 365 -10.56 -5.99 1.19
CA TYR A 365 -11.82 -6.69 1.41
C TYR A 365 -11.66 -8.14 0.98
N GLN A 366 -11.55 -9.05 1.95
CA GLN A 366 -11.73 -10.48 1.67
C GLN A 366 -13.23 -10.75 1.62
N GLU A 367 -13.74 -11.09 0.44
CA GLU A 367 -15.05 -11.75 0.31
C GLU A 367 -14.92 -13.09 1.03
N TYR A 368 -15.71 -13.30 2.09
CA TYR A 368 -15.74 -14.57 2.80
C TYR A 368 -16.39 -15.62 1.89
N ILE A 369 -15.60 -16.59 1.42
CA ILE A 369 -16.00 -17.59 0.41
C ILE A 369 -16.60 -18.85 1.06
N GLY A 370 -16.93 -18.81 2.36
CA GLY A 370 -17.72 -19.89 2.97
C GLY A 370 -17.02 -21.25 3.14
N ARG A 371 -15.69 -21.34 3.01
CA ARG A 371 -14.94 -22.60 3.16
C ARG A 371 -15.19 -23.34 4.49
N ASP A 372 -15.56 -22.60 5.53
CA ASP A 372 -15.89 -23.16 6.84
C ASP A 372 -17.36 -23.65 6.95
N ILE A 373 -18.08 -23.71 5.82
CA ILE A 373 -19.45 -24.20 5.74
C ILE A 373 -19.47 -25.48 4.90
N GLN A 374 -20.00 -26.56 5.48
CA GLN A 374 -20.25 -27.82 4.78
C GLN A 374 -21.75 -27.99 4.54
N VAL A 375 -22.12 -28.35 3.32
CA VAL A 375 -23.47 -28.85 3.02
C VAL A 375 -23.45 -30.37 3.14
N ILE A 376 -24.36 -30.90 3.94
CA ILE A 376 -24.69 -32.32 3.93
C ILE A 376 -25.92 -32.50 3.07
N ASP A 377 -25.74 -33.27 2.00
CA ASP A 377 -26.74 -33.58 0.99
C ASP A 377 -26.55 -35.06 0.62
N ASN A 378 -27.64 -35.82 0.59
CA ASN A 378 -27.67 -37.25 0.27
C ASN A 378 -26.66 -38.05 1.13
N LYS A 379 -26.50 -37.64 2.41
CA LYS A 379 -25.53 -38.20 3.37
C LYS A 379 -24.05 -38.03 2.99
N LYS A 380 -23.72 -37.13 2.06
CA LYS A 380 -22.35 -36.73 1.74
C LYS A 380 -22.13 -35.29 2.16
N GLY A 381 -21.06 -35.05 2.91
CA GLY A 381 -20.59 -33.71 3.23
C GLY A 381 -19.74 -33.17 2.09
N VAL A 382 -20.11 -32.01 1.57
CA VAL A 382 -19.36 -31.29 0.52
C VAL A 382 -19.05 -29.89 1.01
N GLU A 383 -17.81 -29.43 0.81
CA GLU A 383 -17.43 -28.05 1.07
C GLU A 383 -18.15 -27.12 0.09
N LEU A 384 -18.74 -26.04 0.61
CA LEU A 384 -19.60 -25.17 -0.18
C LEU A 384 -18.83 -24.33 -1.20
N SER A 385 -19.23 -24.43 -2.46
CA SER A 385 -18.86 -23.49 -3.54
C SER A 385 -19.84 -22.31 -3.64
N GLN A 386 -19.42 -21.22 -4.29
CA GLN A 386 -20.24 -20.00 -4.46
C GLN A 386 -21.62 -20.29 -5.07
N GLU A 387 -21.70 -21.24 -6.00
CA GLU A 387 -22.97 -21.82 -6.45
C GLU A 387 -22.96 -23.33 -6.15
N TYR A 388 -24.05 -23.82 -5.57
CA TYR A 388 -24.26 -25.23 -5.26
C TYR A 388 -25.61 -25.66 -5.79
N GLN A 389 -25.68 -26.84 -6.39
CA GLN A 389 -26.93 -27.39 -6.93
C GLN A 389 -27.18 -28.76 -6.33
N THR A 390 -28.42 -28.99 -5.92
CA THR A 390 -28.83 -30.26 -5.35
C THR A 390 -30.26 -30.60 -5.76
N ASN A 391 -30.60 -31.88 -5.67
CA ASN A 391 -31.97 -32.37 -5.74
C ASN A 391 -32.44 -32.94 -4.39
N ASP A 392 -31.62 -32.89 -3.35
CA ASP A 392 -31.97 -33.30 -2.00
C ASP A 392 -32.82 -32.23 -1.32
N LEU A 393 -33.84 -32.70 -0.61
CA LEU A 393 -34.79 -31.89 0.15
C LEU A 393 -34.43 -31.85 1.65
N GLY A 394 -33.49 -32.71 2.09
CA GLY A 394 -32.98 -32.78 3.46
C GLY A 394 -31.59 -32.18 3.59
N ILE A 395 -31.46 -30.87 3.36
CA ILE A 395 -30.16 -30.18 3.40
C ILE A 395 -29.82 -29.79 4.84
N GLU A 396 -28.65 -30.21 5.32
CA GLU A 396 -28.07 -29.71 6.57
C GLU A 396 -26.83 -28.87 6.29
N LEU A 397 -26.66 -27.77 7.02
CA LEU A 397 -25.45 -26.94 6.96
C LEU A 397 -24.68 -27.08 8.27
N ILE A 398 -23.40 -27.42 8.18
CA ILE A 398 -22.46 -27.33 9.30
C ILE A 398 -21.67 -26.03 9.12
N THR A 399 -21.70 -25.16 10.13
CA THR A 399 -21.06 -23.83 10.08
C THR A 399 -20.50 -23.45 11.45
N ASN A 400 -19.39 -22.72 11.49
CA ASN A 400 -18.89 -22.04 12.70
C ASN A 400 -19.15 -20.51 12.67
N VAL A 401 -19.85 -20.02 11.65
CA VAL A 401 -20.19 -18.60 11.45
C VAL A 401 -21.70 -18.36 11.51
N LYS A 402 -22.10 -17.16 11.92
CA LYS A 402 -23.50 -16.72 11.89
C LYS A 402 -23.97 -16.56 10.45
N LEU A 403 -25.11 -17.17 10.13
CA LEU A 403 -25.69 -17.15 8.79
C LEU A 403 -27.08 -16.53 8.80
N ASN A 404 -27.41 -15.84 7.71
CA ASN A 404 -28.78 -15.51 7.36
C ASN A 404 -29.11 -16.22 6.05
N SER A 405 -30.31 -16.76 5.92
CA SER A 405 -30.80 -17.33 4.68
C SER A 405 -31.92 -16.51 4.08
N LEU A 406 -32.08 -16.66 2.78
CA LEU A 406 -33.23 -16.22 2.01
C LEU A 406 -33.66 -17.36 1.11
N LEU A 407 -34.70 -18.08 1.52
CA LEU A 407 -35.35 -19.10 0.71
C LEU A 407 -36.34 -18.42 -0.23
N ILE A 408 -36.28 -18.77 -1.50
CA ILE A 408 -37.25 -18.44 -2.53
C ILE A 408 -37.90 -19.74 -2.93
N ASP A 409 -39.18 -19.92 -2.62
CA ASP A 409 -39.89 -21.14 -3.01
C ASP A 409 -40.22 -21.14 -4.52
N SER A 410 -40.60 -22.30 -5.03
CA SER A 410 -41.03 -22.53 -6.41
C SER A 410 -42.22 -21.67 -6.86
N HIS A 411 -43.00 -21.13 -5.92
CA HIS A 411 -44.11 -20.20 -6.16
C HIS A 411 -43.69 -18.72 -6.04
N LYS A 412 -42.38 -18.46 -5.88
CA LYS A 412 -41.76 -17.14 -5.68
C LYS A 412 -42.16 -16.44 -4.38
N ASN A 413 -42.63 -17.17 -3.38
CA ASN A 413 -42.71 -16.67 -2.02
C ASN A 413 -41.32 -16.75 -1.38
N MET A 414 -41.04 -15.83 -0.48
CA MET A 414 -39.71 -15.71 0.11
C MET A 414 -39.78 -15.75 1.63
N LYS A 415 -38.91 -16.56 2.24
CA LYS A 415 -38.76 -16.72 3.68
C LYS A 415 -37.32 -16.40 4.06
N ALA A 416 -37.12 -15.51 5.03
CA ALA A 416 -35.79 -15.16 5.53
C ALA A 416 -35.63 -15.69 6.95
N GLU A 417 -34.55 -16.41 7.20
CA GLU A 417 -34.24 -16.97 8.51
C GLU A 417 -32.83 -16.58 8.96
N ARG A 418 -32.62 -16.57 10.28
CA ARG A 418 -31.31 -16.31 10.88
C ARG A 418 -30.90 -17.52 11.67
N TYR A 419 -29.66 -17.96 11.45
CA TYR A 419 -29.10 -19.11 12.10
C TYR A 419 -27.89 -18.70 12.93
N ASN A 420 -27.95 -19.04 14.21
CA ASN A 420 -26.84 -18.88 15.14
C ASN A 420 -26.23 -20.23 15.57
N ASP A 421 -26.83 -21.33 15.12
CA ASP A 421 -26.44 -22.69 15.51
C ASP A 421 -25.36 -23.24 14.57
N THR A 422 -24.56 -24.16 15.08
CA THR A 422 -23.48 -24.80 14.32
C THR A 422 -23.98 -25.82 13.31
N LEU A 423 -25.14 -26.41 13.57
CA LEU A 423 -25.85 -27.31 12.68
C LEU A 423 -27.21 -26.68 12.35
N VAL A 424 -27.44 -26.42 11.07
CA VAL A 424 -28.67 -25.80 10.56
C VAL A 424 -29.40 -26.79 9.68
N ASN A 425 -30.58 -27.21 10.12
CA ASN A 425 -31.45 -28.07 9.34
C ASN A 425 -32.41 -27.23 8.52
N LEU A 426 -32.23 -27.23 7.21
CA LEU A 426 -33.15 -26.55 6.31
C LEU A 426 -34.36 -27.47 6.08
N ARG A 427 -35.46 -27.17 6.77
CA ARG A 427 -36.74 -27.89 6.62
C ARG A 427 -37.65 -27.12 5.65
N GLU A 428 -38.64 -27.81 5.09
CA GLU A 428 -39.67 -27.22 4.20
C GLU A 428 -39.14 -26.75 2.82
N ILE A 429 -38.11 -27.39 2.29
CA ILE A 429 -37.59 -27.11 0.94
C ILE A 429 -38.30 -27.98 -0.11
N ASN A 430 -38.60 -27.40 -1.27
CA ASN A 430 -39.19 -28.09 -2.42
C ASN A 430 -38.31 -27.99 -3.68
N LEU A 431 -38.57 -28.89 -4.64
CA LEU A 431 -37.97 -28.81 -5.97
C LEU A 431 -38.38 -27.52 -6.68
N GLY A 432 -37.40 -26.77 -7.15
CA GLY A 432 -37.56 -25.45 -7.77
C GLY A 432 -37.21 -24.28 -6.86
N ASP A 433 -36.95 -24.54 -5.57
CA ASP A 433 -36.59 -23.52 -4.60
C ASP A 433 -35.13 -23.06 -4.79
N THR A 434 -34.84 -21.83 -4.37
CA THR A 434 -33.49 -21.24 -4.37
C THR A 434 -33.19 -20.61 -3.04
N LEU A 435 -32.08 -20.99 -2.43
CA LEU A 435 -31.62 -20.49 -1.13
C LEU A 435 -30.38 -19.62 -1.32
N TYR A 436 -30.42 -18.38 -0.85
CA TYR A 436 -29.24 -17.53 -0.73
C TYR A 436 -28.77 -17.52 0.73
N LEU A 437 -27.49 -17.80 0.95
CA LEU A 437 -26.84 -17.74 2.25
C LEU A 437 -26.00 -16.47 2.36
N PHE A 438 -26.12 -15.78 3.50
CA PHE A 438 -25.43 -14.55 3.78
C PHE A 438 -24.68 -14.60 5.11
N ASN A 439 -23.48 -14.03 5.15
CA ASN A 439 -22.73 -13.74 6.37
C ASN A 439 -22.41 -12.25 6.41
N ASN A 440 -22.85 -11.55 7.46
CA ASN A 440 -22.63 -10.10 7.64
C ASN A 440 -22.95 -9.28 6.37
N ASP A 441 -24.10 -9.57 5.75
CA ASP A 441 -24.61 -8.96 4.51
C ASP A 441 -23.85 -9.30 3.20
N ASN A 442 -22.84 -10.17 3.26
CA ASN A 442 -22.16 -10.72 2.09
C ASN A 442 -22.86 -12.00 1.64
N ILE A 443 -23.09 -12.18 0.35
CA ILE A 443 -23.51 -13.48 -0.21
C ILE A 443 -22.34 -14.44 -0.04
N VAL A 444 -22.60 -15.56 0.63
CA VAL A 444 -21.65 -16.66 0.78
C VAL A 444 -21.83 -17.65 -0.36
N THR A 445 -23.09 -17.99 -0.62
CA THR A 445 -23.47 -19.08 -1.52
C THR A 445 -24.90 -18.91 -2.01
N LYS A 446 -25.16 -19.44 -3.20
CA LYS A 446 -26.49 -19.71 -3.74
C LYS A 446 -26.68 -21.21 -3.91
N ILE A 447 -27.72 -21.77 -3.28
CA ILE A 447 -28.12 -23.18 -3.42
C ILE A 447 -29.38 -23.26 -4.28
N SER A 448 -29.30 -23.96 -5.41
CA SER A 448 -30.45 -24.19 -6.30
C SER A 448 -30.95 -25.62 -6.14
N ILE A 449 -32.20 -25.81 -5.68
CA ILE A 449 -32.81 -27.12 -5.55
C ILE A 449 -33.52 -27.47 -6.86
N SER A 450 -32.87 -28.20 -7.77
CA SER A 450 -33.44 -28.48 -9.09
C SER A 450 -32.84 -29.69 -9.81
N ASN A 451 -33.66 -30.36 -10.61
CA ASN A 451 -33.26 -31.50 -11.45
C ASN A 451 -32.53 -31.11 -12.76
N LYS A 452 -32.48 -29.82 -13.13
CA LYS A 452 -31.78 -29.27 -14.31
C LYS A 452 -31.34 -27.83 -14.06
N GLU A 453 -30.22 -27.43 -14.68
CA GLU A 453 -29.75 -26.04 -14.72
C GLU A 453 -30.88 -25.09 -15.13
N ARG A 454 -31.40 -24.33 -14.16
CA ARG A 454 -32.26 -23.17 -14.43
C ARG A 454 -31.45 -21.92 -14.16
N PHE A 455 -31.21 -21.15 -15.21
CA PHE A 455 -30.85 -19.74 -15.07
C PHE A 455 -32.06 -18.99 -14.48
N ILE A 456 -31.88 -18.45 -13.26
CA ILE A 456 -32.92 -17.68 -12.58
C ILE A 456 -32.83 -16.23 -13.04
N ASN A 457 -33.93 -15.72 -13.58
CA ASN A 457 -34.17 -14.28 -13.70
C ASN A 457 -34.68 -13.76 -12.36
N LEU A 458 -33.99 -12.76 -11.78
CA LEU A 458 -34.46 -12.05 -10.58
C LEU A 458 -35.86 -11.48 -10.81
N SER A 459 -36.77 -11.72 -9.86
CA SER A 459 -38.12 -11.19 -9.89
C SER A 459 -38.22 -9.82 -9.20
N ILE A 460 -39.28 -9.10 -9.54
CA ILE A 460 -39.57 -7.76 -9.03
C ILE A 460 -39.85 -7.77 -7.54
N ASN A 461 -40.51 -8.82 -7.05
CA ASN A 461 -40.80 -8.96 -5.63
C ASN A 461 -39.52 -9.18 -4.80
N GLU A 462 -38.53 -9.90 -5.34
CA GLU A 462 -37.23 -10.13 -4.70
C GLU A 462 -36.49 -8.83 -4.43
N ILE A 463 -36.36 -7.97 -5.44
CA ILE A 463 -35.63 -6.70 -5.31
C ILE A 463 -36.38 -5.74 -4.38
N LYS A 464 -37.73 -5.76 -4.40
CA LYS A 464 -38.55 -4.92 -3.53
C LYS A 464 -38.40 -5.30 -2.05
N TYR A 465 -38.37 -6.59 -1.71
CA TYR A 465 -38.22 -7.02 -0.33
C TYR A 465 -36.79 -6.79 0.18
N LEU A 466 -35.79 -7.11 -0.65
CA LEU A 466 -34.39 -6.82 -0.36
C LEU A 466 -34.13 -5.34 -0.16
N SER A 467 -34.90 -4.43 -0.77
CA SER A 467 -34.71 -3.00 -0.54
C SER A 467 -35.26 -2.50 0.81
N GLN A 468 -36.15 -3.29 1.42
CA GLN A 468 -36.84 -2.95 2.67
C GLN A 468 -36.15 -3.55 3.91
N MET A 469 -35.33 -4.59 3.75
CA MET A 469 -34.59 -5.18 4.88
C MET A 469 -33.58 -4.19 5.50
N PRO A 470 -33.46 -4.15 6.85
CA PRO A 470 -32.45 -3.34 7.53
C PRO A 470 -31.04 -3.78 7.10
N GLN A 471 -30.31 -2.90 6.41
CA GLN A 471 -28.97 -3.18 5.92
C GLN A 471 -28.20 -1.89 5.63
N LYS A 472 -26.88 -2.02 5.50
CA LYS A 472 -26.02 -0.91 5.04
C LYS A 472 -26.39 -0.53 3.60
N LYS A 473 -26.47 0.77 3.32
CA LYS A 473 -26.61 1.30 1.96
C LYS A 473 -25.25 1.75 1.46
N VAL A 474 -24.90 1.40 0.23
CA VAL A 474 -23.66 1.81 -0.44
C VAL A 474 -23.95 2.73 -1.61
N THR A 475 -22.97 3.52 -2.02
CA THR A 475 -23.10 4.41 -3.18
C THR A 475 -23.30 3.60 -4.45
N LEU A 476 -24.26 4.00 -5.28
CA LEU A 476 -24.55 3.32 -6.53
C LEU A 476 -23.46 3.62 -7.57
N THR A 477 -22.71 2.59 -7.98
CA THR A 477 -21.67 2.67 -9.01
C THR A 477 -22.26 2.81 -10.42
N LYS A 478 -21.53 3.39 -11.37
CA LYS A 478 -21.94 3.51 -12.79
C LYS A 478 -22.37 2.16 -13.42
N LYS A 479 -21.57 1.10 -13.24
CA LYS A 479 -21.84 -0.26 -13.75
C LYS A 479 -23.16 -0.84 -13.22
N ASN A 480 -23.42 -0.71 -11.92
CA ASN A 480 -24.71 -1.12 -11.34
C ASN A 480 -25.88 -0.27 -11.84
N ARG A 481 -25.66 1.01 -12.13
CA ARG A 481 -26.68 1.89 -12.73
C ARG A 481 -27.08 1.38 -14.12
N GLU A 482 -26.11 1.00 -14.95
CA GLU A 482 -26.33 0.39 -16.26
C GLU A 482 -27.10 -0.93 -16.15
N LYS A 483 -26.71 -1.82 -15.23
CA LYS A 483 -27.44 -3.07 -14.96
C LYS A 483 -28.88 -2.82 -14.51
N ILE A 484 -29.11 -1.84 -13.64
CA ILE A 484 -30.46 -1.43 -13.22
C ILE A 484 -31.27 -0.91 -14.42
N TYR A 485 -30.70 -0.07 -15.28
CA TYR A 485 -31.39 0.41 -16.47
C TYR A 485 -31.72 -0.73 -17.44
N ASN A 486 -30.82 -1.72 -17.59
CA ASN A 486 -31.09 -2.94 -18.36
C ASN A 486 -32.21 -3.80 -17.76
N LEU A 487 -32.33 -3.88 -16.43
CA LEU A 487 -33.46 -4.55 -15.78
C LEU A 487 -34.76 -3.77 -16.00
N ILE A 488 -34.73 -2.44 -15.91
CA ILE A 488 -35.89 -1.56 -16.16
C ILE A 488 -36.36 -1.61 -17.61
N SER A 489 -35.44 -1.79 -18.56
CA SER A 489 -35.79 -1.94 -19.98
C SER A 489 -36.38 -3.30 -20.30
N LYS A 490 -35.98 -4.36 -19.56
CA LYS A 490 -36.56 -5.70 -19.66
C LYS A 490 -37.94 -5.82 -19.01
N ASP A 491 -38.16 -5.15 -17.88
CA ASP A 491 -39.48 -5.07 -17.25
C ASP A 491 -39.68 -3.71 -16.55
N HIS A 492 -40.66 -2.95 -17.04
CA HIS A 492 -40.96 -1.61 -16.55
C HIS A 492 -41.39 -1.54 -15.08
N ASN A 493 -41.85 -2.65 -14.50
CA ASN A 493 -42.22 -2.70 -13.09
C ASN A 493 -40.99 -2.53 -12.17
N PHE A 494 -39.77 -2.85 -12.62
CA PHE A 494 -38.53 -2.54 -11.88
C PHE A 494 -38.29 -1.04 -11.70
N LYS A 495 -38.85 -0.20 -12.58
CA LYS A 495 -38.73 1.27 -12.50
C LYS A 495 -39.25 1.79 -11.17
N TYR A 496 -40.33 1.20 -10.65
CA TYR A 496 -40.92 1.59 -9.37
C TYR A 496 -40.00 1.28 -8.19
N ILE A 497 -39.34 0.12 -8.20
CA ILE A 497 -38.46 -0.35 -7.12
C ILE A 497 -37.16 0.44 -7.09
N PHE A 498 -36.53 0.61 -8.24
CA PHE A 498 -35.24 1.30 -8.33
C PHE A 498 -35.38 2.82 -8.35
N ARG A 499 -36.60 3.39 -8.43
CA ARG A 499 -36.81 4.85 -8.43
C ARG A 499 -36.13 5.53 -7.25
N THR A 500 -36.32 4.97 -6.06
CA THR A 500 -35.75 5.52 -4.82
C THR A 500 -34.24 5.32 -4.77
N ILE A 501 -33.74 4.17 -5.25
CA ILE A 501 -32.30 3.85 -5.31
C ILE A 501 -31.57 4.79 -6.29
N LEU A 502 -32.12 4.99 -7.49
CA LEU A 502 -31.57 5.87 -8.51
C LEU A 502 -31.60 7.35 -8.11
N LYS A 503 -32.65 7.78 -7.41
CA LYS A 503 -32.80 9.15 -6.87
C LYS A 503 -31.85 9.44 -5.71
N THR A 504 -31.73 8.53 -4.76
CA THR A 504 -30.90 8.72 -3.55
C THR A 504 -29.43 8.41 -3.79
N ASN A 505 -29.09 7.87 -4.96
CA ASN A 505 -27.77 7.36 -5.32
C ASN A 505 -27.19 6.35 -4.30
N LYS A 506 -28.08 5.70 -3.56
CA LYS A 506 -27.75 4.73 -2.51
C LYS A 506 -28.51 3.45 -2.77
N ILE A 507 -27.78 2.35 -2.87
CA ILE A 507 -28.31 1.01 -3.09
C ILE A 507 -28.13 0.16 -1.83
N PRO A 508 -29.15 -0.58 -1.40
CA PRO A 508 -29.00 -1.59 -0.35
C PRO A 508 -27.88 -2.58 -0.70
N TYR A 509 -26.98 -2.86 0.24
CA TYR A 509 -25.75 -3.61 -0.03
C TYR A 509 -25.99 -5.02 -0.58
N ARG A 510 -27.06 -5.69 -0.18
CA ARG A 510 -27.41 -7.02 -0.70
C ARG A 510 -27.84 -6.97 -2.16
N ILE A 511 -28.59 -5.94 -2.56
CA ILE A 511 -28.94 -5.71 -3.98
C ILE A 511 -27.68 -5.36 -4.78
N HIS A 512 -26.75 -4.60 -4.19
CA HIS A 512 -25.47 -4.30 -4.81
C HIS A 512 -24.65 -5.58 -5.10
N GLN A 513 -24.64 -6.55 -4.18
CA GLN A 513 -23.95 -7.83 -4.39
C GLN A 513 -24.65 -8.70 -5.44
N LEU A 514 -25.98 -8.82 -5.40
CA LEU A 514 -26.73 -9.55 -6.44
C LEU A 514 -26.50 -8.97 -7.85
N LEU A 515 -26.47 -7.64 -7.97
CA LEU A 515 -26.17 -6.99 -9.24
C LEU A 515 -24.73 -7.23 -9.71
N LYS A 516 -23.80 -7.75 -8.91
CA LYS A 516 -22.48 -8.17 -9.41
C LYS A 516 -22.54 -9.50 -10.16
N GLU A 517 -23.43 -10.41 -9.74
CA GLU A 517 -23.57 -11.77 -10.27
C GLU A 517 -24.37 -11.82 -11.59
N ILE A 518 -25.25 -10.85 -11.83
CA ILE A 518 -25.94 -10.62 -13.14
C ILE A 518 -25.01 -9.89 -14.09
#